data_AF-W9SPA5-F1
#
_entry.id   AF-W9SPA5-F1
#
_cell.length_a   1.000
_cell.length_b   1.000
_cell.length_c   1.000
_cell.angle_alpha   90.00
_cell.angle_beta   90.00
_cell.angle_gamma   90.00
#
_symmetry.space_group_name_H-M   'P 1'
#
loop_
_entity.id
_entity.type
_entity.pdbx_description
1 polymer ?
#
loop_
_entity_poly.entity_id
_entity_poly.type
_entity_poly.pdbx_seq_one_letter_code
_entity_poly.pdbx_strand_id
1 'polypeptide(L)'
;MVIVMDLEAPKSKFQSLSIFLLLFLLPTTLADGVTPGEAKQLRDEVREMFYHAFNGYMENAFPLDELRPLSCGGEDSLGGYALTLIDSLDTLALLGDWERFAASVEWIGKNLRFDINKTVSLFETSIRVLGGLLSAHLIASDYATGMKIPAYDNQLLHLAEDLARRLLPAFDTPTGIP
;
A
#
# COMPACT_ATOMS: atom_id res chain seq x y z
N MET A 1 22.04 32.91 -57.50
CA MET A 1 22.47 31.83 -56.58
C MET A 1 21.33 31.71 -55.57
N VAL A 2 20.38 30.78 -55.66
CA VAL A 2 20.42 29.36 -56.04
C VAL A 2 19.23 29.03 -56.98
N ILE A 3 19.39 27.93 -57.70
CA ILE A 3 18.68 27.41 -58.86
C ILE A 3 17.22 27.02 -58.56
N VAL A 4 16.30 27.40 -59.45
CA VAL A 4 14.98 26.77 -59.59
C VAL A 4 15.03 25.86 -60.82
N MET A 5 14.96 24.55 -60.58
CA MET A 5 14.73 23.44 -61.51
C MET A 5 14.05 22.37 -60.63
N ASP A 6 13.02 21.63 -61.00
CA ASP A 6 12.20 21.52 -62.19
C ASP A 6 11.09 20.51 -61.79
N LEU A 7 10.12 20.30 -62.69
CA LEU A 7 9.25 19.11 -62.81
C LEU A 7 7.94 19.09 -62.02
N GLU A 8 6.91 19.51 -62.77
CA GLU A 8 5.53 19.07 -62.65
C GLU A 8 5.40 17.61 -63.14
N ALA A 9 4.80 16.72 -62.35
CA ALA A 9 4.40 15.37 -62.79
C ALA A 9 2.97 15.02 -62.30
N PRO A 10 2.16 14.29 -63.08
CA PRO A 10 0.72 14.21 -62.86
C PRO A 10 0.38 13.21 -61.74
N LYS A 11 -0.51 13.64 -60.83
CA LYS A 11 -0.99 12.84 -59.69
C LYS A 11 -1.75 11.59 -60.16
N SER A 12 -1.19 10.41 -59.87
CA SER A 12 -1.87 9.12 -59.94
C SER A 12 -2.93 9.04 -58.83
N LYS A 13 -4.21 9.20 -59.19
CA LYS A 13 -5.36 8.96 -58.30
C LYS A 13 -5.44 7.50 -57.79
N PHE A 14 -4.68 6.58 -58.38
CA PHE A 14 -4.71 5.15 -58.08
C PHE A 14 -3.89 4.79 -56.82
N GLN A 15 -2.85 5.56 -56.48
CA GLN A 15 -2.02 5.29 -55.29
C GLN A 15 -2.71 5.71 -53.98
N SER A 16 -3.47 6.81 -53.96
CA SER A 16 -4.20 7.24 -52.76
C SER A 16 -5.34 6.29 -52.38
N LEU A 17 -5.98 5.63 -53.35
CA LEU A 17 -7.08 4.69 -53.07
C LEU A 17 -6.55 3.39 -52.43
N SER A 18 -5.39 2.90 -52.88
CA SER A 18 -4.73 1.72 -52.30
C SER A 18 -4.24 1.95 -50.87
N ILE A 19 -3.76 3.15 -50.54
CA ILE A 19 -3.32 3.49 -49.17
C ILE A 19 -4.53 3.56 -48.21
N PHE A 20 -5.66 4.12 -48.67
CA PHE A 20 -6.90 4.16 -47.88
C PHE A 20 -7.47 2.76 -47.62
N LEU A 21 -7.36 1.85 -48.60
CA LEU A 21 -7.78 0.46 -48.46
C LEU A 21 -6.86 -0.33 -47.51
N LEU A 22 -5.54 -0.04 -47.50
CA LEU A 22 -4.58 -0.64 -46.56
C LEU A 22 -4.80 -0.19 -45.10
N LEU A 23 -5.23 1.05 -44.87
CA LEU A 23 -5.56 1.53 -43.53
C LEU A 23 -6.85 0.91 -42.96
N PHE A 24 -7.80 0.50 -43.81
CA PHE A 24 -9.01 -0.24 -43.40
C PHE A 24 -8.77 -1.74 -43.16
N LEU A 25 -7.63 -2.27 -43.63
CA LEU A 25 -7.22 -3.67 -43.48
C LEU A 25 -6.25 -3.90 -42.32
N LEU A 26 -5.80 -2.83 -41.66
CA LEU A 26 -5.11 -2.96 -40.37
C LEU A 26 -6.14 -3.44 -39.35
N PRO A 27 -5.97 -4.63 -38.75
CA PRO A 27 -6.82 -5.01 -37.63
C PRO A 27 -6.64 -3.93 -36.57
N THR A 28 -7.69 -3.17 -36.28
CA THR A 28 -7.75 -2.36 -35.07
C THR A 28 -7.65 -3.35 -33.93
N THR A 29 -6.45 -3.52 -33.38
CA THR A 29 -6.26 -4.22 -32.11
C THR A 29 -6.96 -3.37 -31.06
N LEU A 30 -8.25 -3.64 -30.83
CA LEU A 30 -8.91 -3.15 -29.64
C LEU A 30 -8.16 -3.82 -28.49
N ALA A 31 -7.47 -3.02 -27.68
CA ALA A 31 -6.97 -3.51 -26.42
C ALA A 31 -8.21 -3.87 -25.59
N ASP A 32 -8.47 -5.17 -25.43
CA ASP A 32 -9.52 -5.62 -24.54
C ASP A 32 -9.15 -5.18 -23.12
N GLY A 33 -9.93 -4.24 -22.59
CA GLY A 33 -9.81 -3.80 -21.20
C GLY A 33 -10.37 -4.86 -20.26
N VAL A 34 -9.91 -4.83 -19.00
CA VAL A 34 -10.43 -5.73 -17.96
C VAL A 34 -11.94 -5.55 -17.83
N THR A 35 -12.70 -6.62 -18.04
CA THR A 35 -14.15 -6.59 -17.89
C THR A 35 -14.53 -6.46 -16.41
N PRO A 36 -15.74 -5.97 -16.09
CA PRO A 36 -16.20 -5.93 -14.70
C PRO A 36 -16.21 -7.30 -14.00
N GLY A 37 -16.44 -8.38 -14.76
CA GLY A 37 -16.41 -9.75 -14.25
C GLY A 37 -15.00 -10.20 -13.88
N GLU A 38 -14.03 -9.96 -14.76
CA GLU A 38 -12.62 -10.24 -14.50
C GLU A 38 -12.07 -9.38 -13.36
N ALA A 39 -12.42 -8.08 -13.31
CA ALA A 39 -12.02 -7.20 -12.22
C ALA A 39 -12.50 -7.72 -10.85
N LYS A 40 -13.72 -8.28 -10.79
CA LYS A 40 -14.25 -8.88 -9.56
C LYS A 40 -13.49 -10.15 -9.18
N GLN A 41 -13.17 -11.01 -10.14
CA GLN A 41 -12.37 -12.22 -9.90
C GLN A 41 -10.98 -11.88 -9.39
N LEU A 42 -10.30 -10.92 -10.03
CA LEU A 42 -8.98 -10.45 -9.59
C LEU A 42 -9.02 -9.82 -8.21
N ARG A 43 -10.07 -9.05 -7.88
CA ARG A 43 -10.28 -8.51 -6.52
C ARG A 43 -10.38 -9.64 -5.50
N ASP A 44 -11.19 -10.66 -5.80
CA ASP A 44 -11.35 -11.83 -4.91
C ASP A 44 -10.04 -12.61 -4.77
N GLU A 45 -9.25 -12.76 -5.84
CA GLU A 45 -7.92 -13.38 -5.79
C GLU A 45 -6.94 -12.59 -4.91
N VAL A 46 -6.90 -11.26 -5.04
CA VAL A 46 -6.08 -10.38 -4.18
C VAL A 46 -6.47 -10.51 -2.71
N ARG A 47 -7.77 -10.64 -2.41
CA ARG A 47 -8.25 -10.89 -1.05
C ARG A 47 -7.69 -12.20 -0.50
N GLU A 48 -7.74 -13.29 -1.27
CA GLU A 48 -7.19 -14.58 -0.84
C GLU A 48 -5.66 -14.52 -0.66
N MET A 49 -4.95 -13.81 -1.54
CA MET A 49 -3.51 -13.60 -1.41
C MET A 49 -3.14 -12.82 -0.15
N PHE A 50 -3.91 -11.79 0.20
CA PHE A 50 -3.71 -11.05 1.45
C PHE A 50 -3.83 -11.99 2.65
N TYR A 51 -4.88 -12.80 2.72
CA TYR A 51 -5.08 -13.71 3.85
C TYR A 51 -4.05 -14.83 3.89
N HIS A 52 -3.59 -15.33 2.73
CA HIS A 52 -2.47 -16.25 2.68
C HIS A 52 -1.22 -15.66 3.34
N ALA A 53 -0.84 -14.44 2.97
CA ALA A 53 0.33 -13.76 3.53
C ALA A 53 0.14 -13.39 5.01
N PHE A 54 -1.01 -12.81 5.37
CA PHE A 54 -1.32 -12.38 6.73
C PHE A 54 -1.37 -13.57 7.69
N ASN A 55 -2.04 -14.67 7.32
CA ASN A 55 -2.06 -15.88 8.15
C ASN A 55 -0.65 -16.46 8.30
N GLY A 56 0.12 -16.52 7.22
CA GLY A 56 1.51 -16.97 7.26
C GLY A 56 2.35 -16.14 8.23
N TYR A 57 2.18 -14.82 8.26
CA TYR A 57 2.82 -13.93 9.23
C TYR A 57 2.38 -14.24 10.67
N MET A 58 1.07 -14.31 10.90
CA MET A 58 0.50 -14.58 12.23
C MET A 58 0.95 -15.93 12.80
N GLU A 59 1.15 -16.94 11.96
CA GLU A 59 1.57 -18.28 12.37
C GLU A 59 3.07 -18.41 12.60
N ASN A 60 3.90 -17.74 11.80
CA ASN A 60 5.34 -18.06 11.72
C ASN A 60 6.27 -16.92 12.17
N ALA A 61 5.78 -15.68 12.28
CA ALA A 61 6.63 -14.53 12.56
C ALA A 61 6.10 -13.63 13.67
N PHE A 62 4.78 -13.54 13.86
CA PHE A 62 4.21 -12.72 14.93
C PHE A 62 4.76 -13.11 16.32
N PRO A 63 5.20 -12.14 17.16
CA PRO A 63 5.04 -10.68 17.04
C PRO A 63 6.23 -9.91 16.44
N LEU A 64 7.13 -10.59 15.73
CA LEU A 64 8.27 -9.93 15.07
C LEU A 64 7.79 -9.00 13.95
N ASP A 65 8.68 -8.12 13.47
CA ASP A 65 8.32 -7.12 12.46
C ASP A 65 7.84 -7.76 11.14
N GLU A 66 8.59 -8.72 10.61
CA GLU A 66 8.37 -9.27 9.26
C GLU A 66 8.53 -10.79 9.21
N LEU A 67 7.83 -11.41 8.26
CA LEU A 67 7.97 -12.83 7.92
C LEU A 67 9.08 -13.02 6.89
N ARG A 68 9.95 -14.02 7.11
CA ARG A 68 10.84 -14.59 6.10
C ARG A 68 10.15 -15.82 5.47
N PRO A 69 9.47 -15.67 4.32
CA PRO A 69 8.52 -16.66 3.83
C PRO A 69 9.17 -17.97 3.37
N LEU A 70 10.44 -17.94 2.97
CA LEU A 70 11.16 -19.15 2.51
C LEU A 70 11.62 -20.04 3.68
N SER A 71 11.95 -19.44 4.83
CA SER A 71 12.45 -20.15 6.00
C SER A 71 11.40 -20.34 7.09
N CYS A 72 10.20 -19.77 6.92
CA CYS A 72 9.13 -19.73 7.93
C CYS A 72 9.64 -19.24 9.30
N GLY A 73 10.45 -18.19 9.31
CA GLY A 73 10.89 -17.52 10.53
C GLY A 73 10.53 -16.04 10.48
N GLY A 74 10.58 -15.33 11.60
CA GLY A 74 10.42 -13.88 11.63
C GLY A 74 11.73 -13.13 11.80
N GLU A 75 11.70 -11.83 11.53
CA GLU A 75 12.80 -10.90 11.82
C GLU A 75 12.31 -9.53 12.29
N ASP A 76 13.11 -8.88 13.13
CA ASP A 76 12.88 -7.50 13.56
C ASP A 76 13.72 -6.53 12.72
N SER A 77 13.21 -6.22 11.52
CA SER A 77 13.87 -5.35 10.54
C SER A 77 13.88 -3.87 10.94
N LEU A 78 12.96 -3.45 11.81
CA LEU A 78 12.87 -2.07 12.29
C LEU A 78 13.06 -2.04 13.82
N GLY A 79 11.97 -1.99 14.58
CA GLY A 79 11.99 -1.78 16.02
C GLY A 79 11.57 -2.99 16.87
N GLY A 80 11.05 -4.05 16.26
CA GLY A 80 10.30 -5.09 16.98
C GLY A 80 8.93 -4.59 17.43
N TYR A 81 8.22 -3.91 16.52
CA TYR A 81 6.93 -3.25 16.76
C TYR A 81 5.73 -4.11 16.33
N ALA A 82 5.94 -5.35 15.90
CA ALA A 82 4.97 -6.12 15.11
C ALA A 82 4.57 -5.35 13.83
N LEU A 83 5.57 -4.84 13.10
CA LEU A 83 5.41 -3.94 11.95
C LEU A 83 4.37 -4.42 10.92
N THR A 84 4.43 -5.70 10.52
CA THR A 84 3.46 -6.27 9.56
C THR A 84 2.03 -6.26 10.12
N LEU A 85 1.84 -6.45 11.43
CA LEU A 85 0.51 -6.33 12.05
C LEU A 85 -0.03 -4.91 11.93
N ILE A 86 0.80 -3.91 12.24
CA ILE A 86 0.42 -2.48 12.17
C ILE A 86 0.05 -2.09 10.74
N ASP A 87 0.90 -2.42 9.77
CA ASP A 87 0.66 -2.12 8.34
C ASP A 87 -0.56 -2.85 7.76
N SER A 88 -1.01 -3.94 8.40
CA SER A 88 -2.16 -4.70 7.92
C SER A 88 -3.50 -4.20 8.47
N LEU A 89 -3.52 -3.30 9.46
CA LEU A 89 -4.76 -2.89 10.15
C LEU A 89 -5.77 -2.24 9.22
N ASP A 90 -5.34 -1.28 8.41
CA ASP A 90 -6.23 -0.58 7.48
C ASP A 90 -6.70 -1.50 6.35
N THR A 91 -5.88 -2.46 5.94
CA THR A 91 -6.23 -3.46 4.92
C THR A 91 -7.24 -4.47 5.47
N LEU A 92 -7.10 -4.93 6.71
CA LEU A 92 -8.11 -5.75 7.39
C LEU A 92 -9.45 -5.01 7.44
N ALA A 93 -9.42 -3.72 7.77
CA ALA A 93 -10.61 -2.89 7.75
C ALA A 93 -11.20 -2.72 6.35
N LEU A 94 -10.37 -2.48 5.32
CA LEU A 94 -10.79 -2.36 3.93
C LEU A 94 -11.45 -3.65 3.41
N LEU A 95 -10.98 -4.81 3.85
CA LEU A 95 -11.55 -6.13 3.53
C LEU A 95 -12.80 -6.47 4.36
N GLY A 96 -13.17 -5.62 5.33
CA GLY A 96 -14.33 -5.79 6.19
C GLY A 96 -14.14 -6.84 7.30
N ASP A 97 -12.89 -7.16 7.66
CA ASP A 97 -12.56 -8.16 8.67
C ASP A 97 -12.54 -7.55 10.07
N TRP A 98 -13.75 -7.28 10.58
CA TRP A 98 -13.93 -6.63 11.87
C TRP A 98 -13.27 -7.39 13.02
N GLU A 99 -13.40 -8.72 13.05
CA GLU A 99 -12.90 -9.54 14.15
C GLU A 99 -11.37 -9.47 14.26
N ARG A 100 -10.65 -9.66 13.14
CA ARG A 100 -9.19 -9.60 13.14
C ARG A 100 -8.67 -8.19 13.34
N PHE A 101 -9.33 -7.19 12.77
CA PHE A 101 -9.01 -5.79 13.03
C PHE A 101 -9.12 -5.48 14.53
N ALA A 102 -10.26 -5.79 15.16
CA ALA A 102 -10.50 -5.52 16.57
C ALA A 102 -9.50 -6.24 17.49
N ALA A 103 -9.23 -7.53 17.23
CA ALA A 103 -8.26 -8.31 17.98
C ALA A 103 -6.83 -7.74 17.85
N SER A 104 -6.46 -7.29 16.66
CA SER A 104 -5.15 -6.68 16.41
C SER A 104 -5.00 -5.34 17.13
N VAL A 105 -6.02 -4.48 17.09
CA VAL A 105 -6.05 -3.20 17.82
C VAL A 105 -5.96 -3.40 19.33
N GLU A 106 -6.66 -4.40 19.86
CA GLU A 106 -6.59 -4.76 21.27
C GLU A 106 -5.19 -5.25 21.66
N TRP A 107 -4.60 -6.15 20.86
CA TRP A 107 -3.25 -6.65 21.12
C TRP A 107 -2.22 -5.52 21.08
N ILE A 108 -2.27 -4.64 20.09
CA ILE A 108 -1.35 -3.50 19.97
C ILE A 108 -1.46 -2.59 21.18
N GLY A 109 -2.68 -2.21 21.58
CA GLY A 109 -2.91 -1.36 22.75
C GLY A 109 -2.33 -1.94 24.04
N LYS A 110 -2.36 -3.28 24.18
CA LYS A 110 -1.84 -3.97 25.36
C LYS A 110 -0.34 -4.19 25.34
N ASN A 111 0.24 -4.51 24.17
CA ASN A 111 1.59 -5.08 24.09
C ASN A 111 2.64 -4.15 23.47
N LEU A 112 2.27 -3.21 22.60
CA LEU A 112 3.25 -2.37 21.91
C LEU A 112 3.91 -1.37 22.86
N ARG A 113 5.24 -1.27 22.81
CA ARG A 113 6.04 -0.34 23.61
C ARG A 113 7.13 0.26 22.72
N PHE A 114 7.42 1.56 22.89
CA PHE A 114 8.48 2.26 22.14
C PHE A 114 9.72 2.57 22.97
N ASP A 115 9.71 2.21 24.25
CA ASP A 115 10.88 2.37 25.13
C ASP A 115 11.88 1.24 24.94
N ILE A 116 12.56 1.26 23.79
CA ILE A 116 13.47 0.22 23.33
C ILE A 116 14.80 0.86 22.97
N ASN A 117 15.89 0.30 23.47
CA ASN A 117 17.25 0.74 23.12
C ASN A 117 17.68 0.16 21.75
N LYS A 118 17.11 0.69 20.67
CA LYS A 118 17.40 0.27 19.30
C LYS A 118 17.48 1.49 18.38
N THR A 119 18.42 1.47 17.44
CA THR A 119 18.48 2.47 16.37
C THR A 119 17.41 2.17 15.33
N VAL A 120 16.58 3.16 15.02
CA VAL A 120 15.51 3.03 14.01
C VAL A 120 15.60 4.14 12.97
N SER A 121 15.08 3.89 11.77
CA SER A 121 14.93 4.91 10.74
C SER A 121 13.76 5.82 11.10
N LEU A 122 14.02 7.12 11.20
CA LEU A 122 12.98 8.13 11.42
C LEU A 122 11.92 8.08 10.33
N PHE A 123 12.34 7.98 9.07
CA PHE A 123 11.45 7.98 7.91
C PHE A 123 10.52 6.77 7.91
N GLU A 124 11.09 5.56 8.00
CA GLU A 124 10.32 4.31 8.01
C GLU A 124 9.36 4.23 9.20
N THR A 125 9.84 4.63 10.39
CA THR A 125 9.02 4.62 11.61
C THR A 125 7.85 5.61 11.50
N SER A 126 8.05 6.75 10.83
CA SER A 126 7.01 7.75 10.62
C SER A 126 5.94 7.25 9.65
N ILE A 127 6.32 6.69 8.50
CA ILE A 127 5.36 6.32 7.47
C ILE A 127 4.63 5.00 7.77
N ARG A 128 5.30 4.03 8.39
CA ARG A 128 4.74 2.70 8.68
C ARG A 128 4.03 2.69 10.03
N VAL A 129 4.77 2.96 11.10
CA VAL A 129 4.27 2.79 12.48
C VAL A 129 3.36 3.95 12.89
N LEU A 130 3.85 5.19 12.83
CA LEU A 130 3.05 6.36 13.20
C LEU A 130 1.83 6.52 12.27
N GLY A 131 2.05 6.38 10.95
CA GLY A 131 0.98 6.37 9.95
C GLY A 131 -0.06 5.27 10.18
N GLY A 132 0.37 4.02 10.40
CA GLY A 132 -0.52 2.89 10.64
C GLY A 132 -1.35 3.03 11.91
N LEU A 133 -0.75 3.50 13.01
CA LEU A 133 -1.46 3.75 14.27
C LEU A 133 -2.53 4.84 14.12
N LEU A 134 -2.22 5.94 13.42
CA LEU A 134 -3.16 7.03 13.17
C LEU A 134 -4.29 6.59 12.23
N SER A 135 -3.97 5.87 11.16
CA SER A 135 -4.97 5.30 10.23
C SER A 135 -5.94 4.38 10.97
N ALA A 136 -5.41 3.40 11.71
CA ALA A 136 -6.22 2.48 12.49
C ALA A 136 -7.01 3.17 13.60
N HIS A 137 -6.48 4.22 14.23
CA HIS A 137 -7.21 5.04 15.19
C HIS A 137 -8.46 5.67 14.56
N LEU A 138 -8.32 6.31 13.40
CA LEU A 138 -9.46 6.93 12.69
C LEU A 138 -10.50 5.88 12.33
N ILE A 139 -10.06 4.72 11.82
CA ILE A 139 -10.96 3.61 11.45
C ILE A 139 -11.71 3.04 12.66
N ALA A 140 -11.02 2.82 13.78
CA ALA A 140 -11.60 2.24 14.99
C ALA A 140 -12.55 3.21 15.73
N SER A 141 -12.41 4.51 15.51
CA SER A 141 -13.16 5.56 16.22
C SER A 141 -14.42 6.01 15.48
N ASP A 142 -14.43 5.95 14.16
CA ASP A 142 -15.53 6.46 13.33
C ASP A 142 -16.62 5.40 13.11
N TYR A 143 -17.89 5.76 13.37
CA TYR A 143 -19.04 4.90 13.10
C TYR A 143 -19.29 4.69 11.61
N ALA A 144 -18.88 5.63 10.75
CA ALA A 144 -19.12 5.57 9.31
C ALA A 144 -18.34 4.44 8.62
N THR A 145 -17.29 3.91 9.25
CA THR A 145 -16.44 2.88 8.67
C THR A 145 -17.03 1.47 8.80
N GLY A 146 -18.01 1.27 9.69
CA GLY A 146 -18.46 -0.07 10.07
C GLY A 146 -17.44 -0.87 10.89
N MET A 147 -16.28 -0.27 11.20
CA MET A 147 -15.14 -0.90 11.86
C MET A 147 -14.97 -0.49 13.33
N LYS A 148 -15.93 0.27 13.87
CA LYS A 148 -15.88 0.76 15.23
C LYS A 148 -15.74 -0.38 16.24
N ILE A 149 -14.86 -0.19 17.20
CA ILE A 149 -14.67 -1.11 18.33
C ILE A 149 -15.35 -0.49 19.57
N PRO A 150 -16.41 -1.08 20.14
CA PRO A 150 -17.16 -0.47 21.24
C PRO A 150 -16.34 -0.11 22.48
N ALA A 151 -15.34 -0.94 22.81
CA ALA A 151 -14.48 -0.77 23.98
C ALA A 151 -13.18 0.01 23.68
N TYR A 152 -13.05 0.60 22.49
CA TYR A 152 -11.86 1.34 22.10
C TYR A 152 -11.78 2.68 22.83
N ASP A 153 -10.63 2.90 23.48
CA ASP A 153 -10.38 4.08 24.32
C ASP A 153 -9.14 4.85 23.86
N ASN A 154 -9.07 5.16 22.55
CA ASN A 154 -7.98 5.95 21.95
C ASN A 154 -6.56 5.41 22.15
N GLN A 155 -6.40 4.15 22.56
CA GLN A 155 -5.10 3.54 22.84
C GLN A 155 -4.08 3.66 21.69
N LEU A 156 -4.53 3.60 20.43
CA LEU A 156 -3.62 3.77 19.28
C LEU A 156 -3.19 5.22 19.08
N LEU A 157 -4.06 6.19 19.39
CA LEU A 157 -3.71 7.61 19.34
C LEU A 157 -2.68 7.93 20.43
N HIS A 158 -2.84 7.39 21.63
CA HIS A 158 -1.86 7.54 22.70
C HIS A 158 -0.50 6.93 22.34
N LEU A 159 -0.49 5.75 21.70
CA LEU A 159 0.73 5.14 21.16
C LEU A 159 1.36 5.99 20.05
N ALA A 160 0.56 6.52 19.13
CA ALA A 160 1.02 7.41 18.06
C ALA A 160 1.68 8.68 18.64
N GLU A 161 1.08 9.28 19.67
CA GLU A 161 1.65 10.44 20.36
C GLU A 161 2.97 10.11 21.06
N ASP A 162 3.05 9.00 21.82
CA ASP A 162 4.28 8.55 22.48
C ASP A 162 5.41 8.35 21.46
N LEU A 163 5.13 7.65 20.36
CA LEU A 163 6.09 7.46 19.29
C LEU A 163 6.55 8.79 18.68
N ALA A 164 5.61 9.67 18.30
CA ALA A 164 5.94 10.97 17.70
C ALA A 164 6.84 11.80 18.62
N ARG A 165 6.56 11.83 19.94
CA ARG A 165 7.40 12.53 20.92
C ARG A 165 8.83 11.96 20.98
N ARG A 166 8.99 10.65 20.86
CA ARG A 166 10.31 9.99 20.83
C ARG A 166 11.08 10.26 19.54
N LEU A 167 10.39 10.59 18.45
CA LEU A 167 11.00 10.96 17.17
C LEU A 167 11.42 12.44 17.12
N LEU A 168 10.82 13.32 17.92
CA LEU A 168 11.13 14.76 17.92
C LEU A 168 12.62 15.12 18.09
N PRO A 169 13.42 14.45 18.95
CA PRO A 169 14.84 14.76 19.10
C PRO A 169 15.64 14.65 17.81
N ALA A 170 15.20 13.85 16.83
CA ALA A 170 15.89 13.76 15.53
C ALA A 170 15.86 15.10 14.77
N PHE A 171 14.87 15.95 15.01
CA PHE A 171 14.74 17.26 14.37
C PHE A 171 15.46 18.37 15.14
N ASP A 172 16.03 18.09 16.32
CA ASP A 172 16.78 19.06 17.13
C ASP A 172 18.21 19.25 16.56
N THR A 173 18.25 19.78 15.34
CA THR A 173 19.47 20.13 14.61
C THR A 173 19.46 21.63 14.31
N PRO A 174 20.61 22.28 14.05
CA PRO A 174 20.65 23.71 13.75
C PRO A 174 19.79 24.13 12.55
N THR A 175 19.51 23.21 11.63
CA THR A 175 18.69 23.45 10.44
C THR A 175 17.23 23.01 10.63
N GLY A 176 16.93 22.21 11.65
CA GLY A 176 15.64 21.53 11.82
C GLY A 176 15.43 20.35 10.86
N ILE A 177 16.45 19.97 10.10
CA ILE A 177 16.42 18.82 9.19
C ILE A 177 16.97 17.61 9.96
N PRO A 178 16.23 16.51 10.06
CA PRO A 178 16.68 15.29 10.73
C PRO A 178 17.65 14.44 9.90
#